data_AF-A0A348XE68-F1
#
_entry.id   AF-A0A348XE68-F1
#
_cell.length_a   1.000
_cell.length_b   1.000
_cell.length_c   1.000
_cell.angle_alpha   90.00
_cell.angle_beta   90.00
_cell.angle_gamma   90.00
#
_symmetry.space_group_name_H-M   'P 1'
#
loop_
_entity.id
_entity.type
_entity.pdbx_description
1 polymer ?
#
loop_
_entity_poly.entity_id
_entity_poly.type
_entity_poly.pdbx_seq_one_letter_code
_entity_poly.pdbx_strand_id
1 'polypeptide(L)'
;MTEADSLRGWILALLQEFDQLRRKFPIIKTMRPPNLAISAHLTRDWGSWDEDKRLLTLSRRLFKAANWDDVVAVFHHELAHQIVSEHFGIRNARPHGEAFSRACHLIEIEPETTFTPRGKSAVPKRIEKLLALGQSANSHEAELALEKAHELALRQNLTYTQGSPRSAAYGFRLVGPARQRLPRYFHAVGNIVSD
;
A
#
# COMPACT_ATOMS: atom_id res chain seq x y z
N MET A 1 8.09 -0.42 -16.73
CA MET A 1 6.88 -0.61 -15.90
C MET A 1 5.84 0.40 -16.35
N THR A 2 4.69 -0.06 -16.83
CA THR A 2 3.62 0.85 -17.31
C THR A 2 2.86 1.49 -16.14
N GLU A 3 2.08 2.54 -16.41
CA GLU A 3 1.24 3.15 -15.37
C GLU A 3 0.18 2.15 -14.84
N ALA A 4 -0.33 1.30 -15.73
CA ALA A 4 -1.26 0.22 -15.37
C ALA A 4 -0.62 -0.79 -14.41
N ASP A 5 0.66 -1.14 -14.62
CA ASP A 5 1.39 -2.05 -13.72
C ASP A 5 1.56 -1.45 -12.32
N SER A 6 1.86 -0.15 -12.25
CA SER A 6 1.99 0.57 -10.98
C SER A 6 0.67 0.59 -10.20
N LEU A 7 -0.44 0.90 -10.88
CA LEU A 7 -1.78 0.91 -10.25
C LEU A 7 -2.15 -0.47 -9.72
N ARG A 8 -1.90 -1.52 -10.51
CA ARG A 8 -2.15 -2.90 -10.09
C ARG A 8 -1.30 -3.28 -8.89
N GLY A 9 -0.02 -2.93 -8.88
CA GLY A 9 0.89 -3.16 -7.76
C GLY A 9 0.39 -2.50 -6.47
N TRP A 10 -0.05 -1.24 -6.54
CA TRP A 10 -0.60 -0.54 -5.38
C TRP A 10 -1.89 -1.17 -4.85
N ILE A 11 -2.82 -1.56 -5.73
CA ILE A 11 -4.04 -2.26 -5.31
C ILE A 11 -3.70 -3.58 -4.61
N LEU A 12 -2.75 -4.35 -5.15
CA LEU A 12 -2.32 -5.61 -4.53
C LEU A 12 -1.69 -5.39 -3.16
N ALA A 13 -0.87 -4.34 -3.02
CA ALA A 13 -0.27 -3.98 -1.75
C ALA A 13 -1.33 -3.60 -0.71
N LEU A 14 -2.32 -2.78 -1.07
CA LEU A 14 -3.44 -2.44 -0.16
C LEU A 14 -4.26 -3.67 0.28
N LEU A 15 -4.52 -4.60 -0.65
CA LEU A 15 -5.20 -5.86 -0.30
C LEU A 15 -4.36 -6.70 0.67
N GLN A 16 -3.03 -6.70 0.51
CA GLN A 16 -2.14 -7.35 1.45
C GLN A 16 -2.18 -6.69 2.83
N GLU A 17 -2.21 -5.35 2.90
CA GLU A 17 -2.36 -4.60 4.16
C GLU A 17 -3.71 -4.94 4.83
N PHE A 18 -4.79 -5.01 4.06
CA PHE A 18 -6.10 -5.42 4.58
C PHE A 18 -6.08 -6.84 5.16
N ASP A 19 -5.46 -7.80 4.48
CA ASP A 19 -5.33 -9.17 4.99
C ASP A 19 -4.41 -9.27 6.20
N GLN A 20 -3.43 -8.36 6.36
CA GLN A 20 -2.66 -8.25 7.60
C GLN A 20 -3.51 -7.72 8.74
N LEU A 21 -4.27 -6.64 8.53
CA LEU A 21 -5.22 -6.11 9.51
C LEU A 21 -6.23 -7.17 9.96
N ARG A 22 -6.84 -7.91 9.04
CA ARG A 22 -7.80 -8.98 9.37
C ARG A 22 -7.21 -10.11 10.19
N ARG A 23 -5.92 -10.41 10.00
CA ARG A 23 -5.20 -11.41 10.82
C ARG A 23 -4.88 -10.86 12.20
N LYS A 24 -4.50 -9.59 12.29
CA LYS A 24 -4.17 -8.90 13.54
C LYS A 24 -5.41 -8.68 14.41
N PHE A 25 -6.53 -8.31 13.81
CA PHE A 25 -7.75 -7.88 14.50
C PHE A 25 -8.92 -8.84 14.24
N PRO A 26 -9.22 -9.78 15.16
CA PRO A 26 -10.28 -10.77 14.99
C PRO A 26 -11.66 -10.17 14.74
N ILE A 27 -11.91 -8.95 15.25
CA ILE A 27 -13.20 -8.27 15.15
C ILE A 27 -13.61 -7.94 13.70
N ILE A 28 -12.64 -7.71 12.81
CA ILE A 28 -12.86 -7.49 11.37
C ILE A 28 -12.55 -8.73 10.52
N LYS A 29 -12.31 -9.90 11.13
CA LYS A 29 -11.91 -11.12 10.43
C LYS A 29 -12.94 -11.56 9.36
N THR A 30 -14.22 -11.39 9.66
CA THR A 30 -15.34 -11.73 8.76
C THR A 30 -15.68 -10.63 7.77
N MET A 31 -15.11 -9.42 7.94
CA MET A 31 -15.35 -8.31 7.03
C MET A 31 -14.76 -8.63 5.66
N ARG A 32 -15.54 -8.35 4.61
CA ARG A 32 -15.09 -8.53 3.23
C ARG A 32 -14.16 -7.40 2.84
N PRO A 33 -13.17 -7.65 1.95
CA PRO A 33 -12.38 -6.56 1.40
C PRO A 33 -13.29 -5.52 0.71
N PRO A 34 -12.94 -4.23 0.78
CA PRO A 34 -13.61 -3.21 -0.01
C PRO A 34 -13.29 -3.39 -1.49
N ASN A 35 -14.15 -2.88 -2.37
CA ASN A 35 -13.76 -2.63 -3.75
C ASN A 35 -12.75 -1.47 -3.73
N LEU A 36 -11.62 -1.62 -4.42
CA LEU A 36 -10.55 -0.62 -4.41
C LEU A 36 -10.46 0.09 -5.75
N ALA A 37 -10.35 1.42 -5.70
CA ALA A 37 -10.01 2.24 -6.85
C ALA A 37 -8.90 3.23 -6.50
N ILE A 38 -8.07 3.52 -7.50
CA ILE A 38 -7.09 4.60 -7.44
C ILE A 38 -7.50 5.63 -8.50
N SER A 39 -7.91 6.81 -8.06
CA SER A 39 -8.51 7.81 -8.95
C SER A 39 -7.61 9.01 -9.17
N ALA A 40 -7.51 9.44 -10.43
CA ALA A 40 -6.90 10.72 -10.79
C ALA A 40 -7.80 11.92 -10.47
N HIS A 41 -9.11 11.70 -10.30
CA HIS A 41 -10.11 12.74 -10.16
C HIS A 41 -10.32 13.19 -8.71
N LEU A 42 -9.81 12.42 -7.73
CA LEU A 42 -9.85 12.78 -6.32
C LEU A 42 -8.75 13.82 -6.02
N THR A 43 -9.10 15.10 -6.14
CA THR A 43 -8.15 16.23 -6.10
C THR A 43 -8.08 16.94 -4.75
N ARG A 44 -9.19 16.98 -4.00
CA ARG A 44 -9.26 17.65 -2.68
C ARG A 44 -8.90 16.69 -1.55
N ASP A 45 -9.48 15.51 -1.58
CA ASP A 45 -9.31 14.49 -0.54
C ASP A 45 -8.19 13.50 -0.92
N TRP A 46 -7.72 12.75 0.08
CA TRP A 46 -6.73 11.69 -0.11
C TRP A 46 -7.38 10.31 -0.30
N GLY A 47 -8.55 10.12 0.30
CA GLY A 47 -9.36 8.92 0.22
C GLY A 47 -10.86 9.24 0.30
N SER A 48 -11.69 8.26 -0.01
CA SER A 48 -13.12 8.28 0.23
C SER A 48 -13.70 6.87 0.29
N TRP A 49 -14.62 6.65 1.24
CA TRP A 49 -15.48 5.47 1.31
C TRP A 49 -16.90 5.76 0.82
N ASP A 50 -17.39 4.96 -0.14
CA ASP A 50 -18.78 4.94 -0.62
C ASP A 50 -19.44 3.63 -0.14
N GLU A 51 -20.34 3.73 0.84
CA GLU A 51 -21.00 2.58 1.46
C GLU A 51 -21.94 1.83 0.50
N ASP A 52 -22.62 2.54 -0.41
CA ASP A 52 -23.56 1.95 -1.36
C ASP A 52 -22.84 1.10 -2.40
N LYS A 53 -21.69 1.57 -2.89
CA LYS A 53 -20.86 0.85 -3.87
C LYS A 53 -19.84 -0.08 -3.21
N ARG A 54 -19.71 -0.03 -1.88
CA ARG A 54 -18.62 -0.63 -1.11
C ARG A 54 -17.25 -0.30 -1.71
N LEU A 55 -17.07 0.96 -2.12
CA LEU A 55 -15.93 1.42 -2.90
C LEU A 55 -15.05 2.33 -2.04
N LEU A 56 -13.83 1.87 -1.78
CA LEU A 56 -12.76 2.66 -1.19
C LEU A 56 -11.89 3.21 -2.33
N THR A 57 -11.90 4.52 -2.48
CA THR A 57 -11.11 5.21 -3.50
C THR A 57 -9.97 5.95 -2.83
N LEU A 58 -8.73 5.77 -3.31
CA LEU A 58 -7.59 6.58 -2.91
C LEU A 58 -7.13 7.47 -4.07
N SER A 59 -6.64 8.67 -3.75
CA SER A 59 -6.15 9.59 -4.77
C SER A 59 -4.84 9.08 -5.37
N ARG A 60 -4.73 9.06 -6.70
CA ARG A 60 -3.47 8.74 -7.40
C ARG A 60 -2.33 9.67 -6.98
N ARG A 61 -2.64 10.91 -6.56
CA ARG A 61 -1.65 11.89 -6.10
C ARG A 61 -0.98 11.45 -4.78
N LEU A 62 -1.69 10.67 -3.96
CA LEU A 62 -1.18 10.12 -2.70
C LEU A 62 0.02 9.22 -2.97
N PHE A 63 -0.14 8.22 -3.84
CA PHE A 63 0.93 7.27 -4.21
C PHE A 63 2.12 7.93 -4.92
N LYS A 64 1.88 9.04 -5.61
CA LYS A 64 2.94 9.79 -6.29
C LYS A 64 3.74 10.65 -5.30
N ALA A 65 3.08 11.31 -4.35
CA ALA A 65 3.69 12.31 -3.46
C ALA A 65 4.12 11.78 -2.09
N ALA A 66 3.43 10.79 -1.54
CA ALA A 66 3.60 10.30 -0.17
C ALA A 66 4.46 9.03 -0.09
N ASN A 67 4.98 8.74 1.10
CA ASN A 67 5.59 7.45 1.39
C ASN A 67 4.52 6.36 1.55
N TRP A 68 4.91 5.09 1.73
CA TRP A 68 3.93 4.00 1.85
C TRP A 68 3.14 4.06 3.16
N ASP A 69 3.78 4.40 4.28
CA ASP A 69 3.11 4.46 5.59
C ASP A 69 1.98 5.50 5.59
N ASP A 70 2.19 6.60 4.90
CA ASP A 70 1.21 7.64 4.64
C ASP A 70 0.03 7.15 3.78
N VAL A 71 0.30 6.32 2.77
CA VAL A 71 -0.74 5.66 1.98
C VAL A 71 -1.57 4.73 2.86
N VAL A 72 -0.90 3.94 3.70
CA VAL A 72 -1.52 3.01 4.64
C VAL A 72 -2.36 3.75 5.68
N ALA A 73 -1.90 4.90 6.18
CA ALA A 73 -2.65 5.72 7.12
C ALA A 73 -3.99 6.20 6.53
N VAL A 74 -3.99 6.74 5.31
CA VAL A 74 -5.23 7.14 4.62
C VAL A 74 -6.09 5.92 4.32
N PHE A 75 -5.50 4.79 3.90
CA PHE A 75 -6.23 3.56 3.68
C PHE A 75 -6.95 3.07 4.94
N HIS A 76 -6.27 3.08 6.09
CA HIS A 76 -6.87 2.69 7.37
C HIS A 76 -7.97 3.66 7.81
N HIS A 77 -7.81 4.96 7.54
CA HIS A 77 -8.87 5.95 7.76
C HIS A 77 -10.15 5.60 6.99
N GLU A 78 -10.03 5.30 5.69
CA GLU A 78 -11.19 4.90 4.89
C GLU A 78 -11.75 3.52 5.30
N LEU A 79 -10.90 2.59 5.75
CA LEU A 79 -11.36 1.34 6.33
C LEU A 79 -12.14 1.54 7.63
N ALA A 80 -11.81 2.54 8.45
CA ALA A 80 -12.59 2.86 9.63
C ALA A 80 -14.02 3.29 9.25
N HIS A 81 -14.19 4.02 8.14
CA HIS A 81 -15.52 4.28 7.57
C HIS A 81 -16.23 3.00 7.12
N GLN A 82 -15.53 2.06 6.49
CA GLN A 82 -16.09 0.75 6.18
C GLN A 82 -16.55 0.01 7.45
N ILE A 83 -15.75 -0.02 8.51
CA ILE A 83 -16.09 -0.65 9.79
C ILE A 83 -17.37 -0.04 10.38
N VAL A 84 -17.51 1.30 10.36
CA VAL A 84 -18.73 1.95 10.83
C VAL A 84 -19.96 1.47 10.05
N SER A 85 -19.87 1.45 8.72
CA SER A 85 -21.01 1.05 7.87
C SER A 85 -21.32 -0.46 7.92
N GLU A 86 -20.31 -1.33 7.91
CA GLU A 86 -20.48 -2.78 7.77
C GLU A 86 -20.47 -3.52 9.11
N HIS A 87 -19.58 -3.15 10.03
CA HIS A 87 -19.44 -3.85 11.31
C HIS A 87 -20.36 -3.28 12.39
N PHE A 88 -20.47 -1.96 12.49
CA PHE A 88 -21.45 -1.34 13.40
C PHE A 88 -22.85 -1.23 12.80
N GLY A 89 -22.99 -1.40 11.48
CA GLY A 89 -24.27 -1.29 10.78
C GLY A 89 -24.85 0.14 10.79
N ILE A 90 -24.01 1.15 11.06
CA ILE A 90 -24.45 2.54 11.15
C ILE A 90 -24.25 3.19 9.79
N ARG A 91 -25.37 3.41 9.09
CA ARG A 91 -25.40 4.14 7.82
C ARG A 91 -25.50 5.64 8.06
N ASN A 92 -24.93 6.44 7.15
CA ASN A 92 -24.93 7.91 7.23
C ASN A 92 -24.41 8.45 8.58
N ALA A 93 -23.45 7.76 9.19
CA ALA A 93 -22.82 8.21 10.43
C ALA A 93 -22.18 9.59 10.22
N ARG A 94 -22.22 10.44 11.25
CA ARG A 94 -21.48 11.71 11.24
C ARG A 94 -20.00 11.43 10.92
N PRO A 95 -19.42 12.07 9.89
CA PRO A 95 -18.00 11.94 9.60
C PRO A 95 -17.17 12.26 10.86
N HIS A 96 -16.22 11.38 11.17
CA HIS A 96 -15.30 11.51 12.32
C HIS A 96 -15.99 11.68 13.68
N GLY A 97 -17.23 11.18 13.83
CA GLY A 97 -17.95 11.14 15.11
C GLY A 97 -17.52 9.99 16.02
N GLU A 98 -18.27 9.75 17.09
CA GLU A 98 -17.98 8.70 18.08
C GLU A 98 -17.86 7.30 17.46
N ALA A 99 -18.75 6.96 16.53
CA ALA A 99 -18.69 5.68 15.82
C ALA A 99 -17.39 5.52 15.02
N PHE A 100 -16.93 6.57 14.35
CA PHE A 100 -15.65 6.56 13.64
C PHE A 100 -14.48 6.41 14.60
N SER A 101 -14.45 7.19 15.69
CA SER A 101 -13.42 7.08 16.72
C SER A 101 -13.35 5.66 17.27
N ARG A 102 -14.49 5.06 17.62
CA ARG A 102 -14.55 3.66 18.05
C ARG A 102 -13.99 2.70 16.99
N ALA A 103 -14.32 2.89 15.72
CA ALA A 103 -13.79 2.07 14.63
C ALA A 103 -12.26 2.20 14.50
N CYS A 104 -11.72 3.41 14.65
CA CYS A 104 -10.28 3.65 14.69
C CYS A 104 -9.60 2.90 15.84
N HIS A 105 -10.15 3.00 17.05
CA HIS A 105 -9.61 2.28 18.21
C HIS A 105 -9.65 0.76 18.04
N LEU A 106 -10.66 0.20 17.35
CA LEU A 106 -10.75 -1.24 17.10
C LEU A 106 -9.59 -1.81 16.27
N ILE A 107 -8.99 -0.98 15.42
CA ILE A 107 -7.84 -1.36 14.57
C ILE A 107 -6.55 -0.64 15.00
N GLU A 108 -6.52 -0.11 16.22
CA GLU A 108 -5.38 0.59 16.84
C GLU A 108 -4.80 1.71 15.96
N ILE A 109 -5.67 2.51 15.34
CA ILE A 109 -5.25 3.72 14.62
C ILE A 109 -5.73 4.96 15.35
N GLU A 110 -4.92 6.02 15.31
CA GLU A 110 -5.31 7.32 15.85
C GLU A 110 -6.40 7.94 14.96
N PRO A 111 -7.50 8.44 15.55
CA PRO A 111 -8.56 9.12 14.81
C PRO A 111 -8.10 10.54 14.43
N GLU A 112 -7.16 10.64 13.50
CA GLU A 112 -6.76 11.94 12.93
C GLU A 112 -7.80 12.42 11.92
N THR A 113 -8.25 13.66 12.10
CA THR A 113 -9.23 14.32 11.21
C THR A 113 -8.58 14.98 10.00
N THR A 114 -7.26 15.23 10.05
CA THR A 114 -6.51 15.90 8.99
C THR A 114 -5.23 15.15 8.70
N PHE A 115 -5.12 14.63 7.49
CA PHE A 115 -3.92 13.96 7.03
C PHE A 115 -3.07 14.87 6.14
N THR A 116 -1.83 15.12 6.56
CA THR A 116 -0.81 15.77 5.73
C THR A 116 0.28 14.76 5.38
N PRO A 117 0.46 14.41 4.09
CA PRO A 117 1.49 13.45 3.72
C PRO A 117 2.88 13.97 4.07
N ARG A 118 3.63 13.16 4.81
CA ARG A 118 5.07 13.29 5.05
C ARG A 118 5.74 12.84 3.75
N GLY A 119 5.75 13.72 2.76
CA GLY A 119 6.14 13.42 1.37
C GLY A 119 7.37 12.53 1.23
N LYS A 120 7.51 11.84 0.09
CA LYS A 120 8.63 10.91 -0.14
C LYS A 120 9.96 11.55 0.24
N SER A 121 10.70 10.88 1.13
CA SER A 121 12.04 11.30 1.50
C SER A 121 12.84 11.60 0.24
N ALA A 122 13.59 12.71 0.21
CA ALA A 122 14.48 13.02 -0.90
C ALA A 122 15.67 12.04 -0.98
N VAL A 123 15.86 11.20 0.04
CA VAL A 123 17.01 10.30 0.18
C VAL A 123 17.11 9.27 -0.95
N PRO A 124 16.06 8.53 -1.36
CA PRO A 124 16.10 7.68 -2.56
C PRO A 124 16.58 8.39 -3.82
N LYS A 125 16.06 9.60 -4.11
CA LYS A 125 16.51 10.41 -5.26
C LYS A 125 17.96 10.87 -5.12
N ARG A 126 18.43 11.13 -3.89
CA ARG A 126 19.84 11.44 -3.62
C ARG A 126 20.74 10.22 -3.84
N ILE A 127 20.31 9.03 -3.43
CA ILE A 127 21.02 7.77 -3.69
C ILE A 127 21.11 7.51 -5.19
N GLU A 128 20.01 7.64 -5.95
CA GLU A 128 20.02 7.50 -7.42
C GLU A 128 21.00 8.47 -8.08
N LYS A 129 21.02 9.74 -7.65
CA LYS A 129 21.98 10.73 -8.15
C LYS A 129 23.43 10.39 -7.82
N LEU A 130 23.70 9.89 -6.61
CA LEU A 130 25.05 9.49 -6.19
C LEU A 130 25.53 8.25 -6.94
N LEU A 131 24.64 7.28 -7.19
CA LEU A 131 24.95 6.12 -8.03
C LEU A 131 25.23 6.52 -9.48
N ALA A 132 24.50 7.49 -10.03
CA ALA A 132 24.77 8.04 -11.35
C ALA A 132 26.11 8.80 -11.41
N LEU A 133 26.46 9.56 -10.36
CA LEU A 133 27.76 10.24 -10.24
C LEU A 133 28.92 9.24 -10.11
N GLY A 134 28.67 8.07 -9.51
CA GLY A 134 29.58 6.93 -9.46
C GLY A 134 29.98 6.35 -10.82
N GLN A 135 29.30 6.73 -11.90
CA GLN A 135 29.64 6.32 -13.27
C GLN A 135 30.49 7.37 -14.01
N SER A 136 30.89 8.46 -13.34
CA SER A 136 31.67 9.53 -13.96
C SER A 136 33.12 9.11 -14.26
N ALA A 137 33.76 9.81 -15.20
CA ALA A 137 35.15 9.55 -15.61
C ALA A 137 36.19 9.94 -14.55
N ASN A 138 35.78 10.63 -13.49
CA ASN A 138 36.64 11.04 -12.39
C ASN A 138 36.60 9.97 -11.28
N SER A 139 37.63 9.13 -11.22
CA SER A 139 37.66 7.97 -10.31
C SER A 139 37.49 8.35 -8.84
N HIS A 140 38.09 9.45 -8.39
CA HIS A 140 38.02 9.88 -7.00
C HIS A 140 36.62 10.37 -6.61
N GLU A 141 35.97 11.13 -7.49
CA GLU A 141 34.60 11.61 -7.29
C GLU A 141 33.58 10.47 -7.37
N ALA A 142 33.80 9.52 -8.28
CA ALA A 142 32.97 8.33 -8.41
C ALA A 142 33.02 7.47 -7.13
N GLU A 143 34.22 7.23 -6.59
CA GLU A 143 34.42 6.44 -5.37
C GLU A 143 33.72 7.06 -4.15
N LEU A 144 33.92 8.37 -3.92
CA LEU A 144 33.26 9.11 -2.84
C LEU A 144 31.72 9.12 -2.99
N ALA A 145 31.22 9.23 -4.22
CA ALA A 145 29.79 9.21 -4.48
C ALA A 145 29.17 7.84 -4.16
N LEU A 146 29.84 6.75 -4.54
CA LEU A 146 29.40 5.39 -4.25
C LEU A 146 29.44 5.08 -2.75
N GLU A 147 30.51 5.48 -2.05
CA GLU A 147 30.61 5.33 -0.60
C GLU A 147 29.44 6.03 0.11
N LYS A 148 29.12 7.26 -0.31
CA LYS A 148 28.01 8.01 0.27
C LYS A 148 26.64 7.41 -0.07
N ALA A 149 26.47 6.89 -1.28
CA ALA A 149 25.25 6.18 -1.67
C ALA A 149 25.02 4.94 -0.79
N HIS A 150 26.09 4.19 -0.54
CA HIS A 150 26.05 2.99 0.29
C HIS A 150 25.72 3.30 1.75
N GLU A 151 26.36 4.31 2.34
CA GLU A 151 26.06 4.79 3.70
C GLU A 151 24.57 5.20 3.84
N LEU A 152 24.06 5.96 2.88
CA LEU A 152 22.66 6.40 2.88
C LEU A 152 21.68 5.23 2.71
N ALA A 153 21.99 4.26 1.85
CA ALA A 153 21.16 3.08 1.64
C ALA A 153 21.09 2.21 2.92
N LEU A 154 22.23 2.00 3.58
CA LEU A 154 22.29 1.27 4.86
C LEU A 154 21.44 1.94 5.95
N ARG A 155 21.55 3.28 6.09
CA ARG A 155 20.72 4.02 7.06
C ARG A 155 19.22 3.86 6.79
N GLN A 156 18.80 3.87 5.53
CA GLN A 156 17.38 3.67 5.18
C GLN A 156 16.90 2.25 5.52
N ASN A 157 17.70 1.23 5.22
CA ASN A 157 17.36 -0.15 5.56
C ASN A 157 17.17 -0.35 7.07
N LEU A 158 18.01 0.28 7.89
CA LEU A 158 17.90 0.26 9.35
C LEU A 158 16.63 0.96 9.85
N THR A 159 16.26 2.11 9.27
CA THR A 159 14.99 2.77 9.61
C THR A 159 13.78 1.91 9.24
N TYR A 160 13.83 1.20 8.11
CA TYR A 160 12.74 0.31 7.69
C TYR A 160 12.63 -0.95 8.56
N THR A 161 13.75 -1.52 9.01
CA THR A 161 13.74 -2.72 9.87
C THR A 161 13.26 -2.45 11.29
N GLN A 162 13.34 -1.20 11.77
CA GLN A 162 12.80 -0.79 13.07
C GLN A 162 11.26 -0.63 13.05
N GLY A 163 10.63 -0.65 11.87
CA GLY A 163 9.18 -0.64 11.69
C GLY A 163 8.62 -2.04 11.41
N SER A 164 8.55 -2.90 12.43
CA SER A 164 8.02 -4.27 12.40
C SER A 164 8.76 -5.26 11.46
N PRO A 165 9.18 -6.45 11.93
CA PRO A 165 9.86 -7.41 11.09
C PRO A 165 8.91 -7.94 10.01
N ARG A 166 9.06 -7.42 8.79
CA ARG A 166 8.40 -7.94 7.59
C ARG A 166 9.05 -9.28 7.26
N SER A 167 8.66 -10.36 7.95
CA SER A 167 8.83 -11.71 7.40
C SER A 167 8.24 -11.67 6.00
N ALA A 168 9.06 -11.87 4.97
CA ALA A 168 8.62 -11.98 3.59
C ALA A 168 7.71 -13.21 3.47
N ALA A 169 6.44 -13.04 3.83
CA ALA A 169 5.42 -14.03 3.65
C ALA A 169 5.08 -14.06 2.16
N TYR A 170 5.74 -14.95 1.43
CA TYR A 170 5.33 -15.29 0.07
C TYR A 170 3.88 -15.76 0.10
N GLY A 171 3.01 -15.05 -0.62
CA GLY A 171 1.61 -15.39 -0.76
C GLY A 171 1.32 -15.82 -2.20
N PHE A 172 0.71 -16.98 -2.38
CA PHE A 172 0.20 -17.39 -3.69
C PHE A 172 -1.24 -16.93 -3.82
N ARG A 173 -1.56 -16.26 -4.94
CA ARG A 173 -2.93 -15.88 -5.28
C ARG A 173 -3.37 -16.67 -6.50
N LEU A 174 -4.48 -17.38 -6.35
CA LEU A 174 -5.14 -18.04 -7.47
C LEU A 174 -5.71 -16.99 -8.43
N VAL A 175 -5.24 -16.98 -9.67
CA VAL A 175 -5.77 -16.14 -10.74
C VAL A 175 -6.69 -17.01 -11.60
N GLY A 176 -8.01 -16.75 -11.51
CA GLY A 176 -9.04 -17.49 -12.21
C GLY A 176 -9.78 -18.52 -11.33
N PRO A 177 -10.77 -19.23 -11.89
CA PRO A 177 -11.55 -20.23 -11.16
C PRO A 177 -10.67 -21.38 -10.68
N ALA A 178 -10.82 -21.76 -9.41
CA ALA A 178 -10.14 -22.91 -8.83
C ALA A 178 -10.63 -24.20 -9.50
N ARG A 179 -9.73 -24.92 -10.17
CA ARG A 179 -10.03 -26.22 -10.79
C ARG A 179 -9.18 -27.29 -10.11
N GLN A 180 -9.83 -28.36 -9.64
CA GLN A 180 -9.12 -29.52 -9.06
C GLN A 180 -8.31 -30.30 -10.10
N ARG A 181 -8.72 -30.25 -11.39
CA ARG A 181 -7.99 -30.87 -12.51
C ARG A 181 -7.86 -29.86 -13.65
N LEU A 182 -6.61 -29.61 -14.05
CA LEU A 182 -6.30 -28.81 -15.22
C LEU A 182 -6.26 -29.72 -16.46
N PRO A 183 -7.03 -29.40 -17.51
CA PRO A 183 -6.89 -30.08 -18.80
C PRO A 183 -5.45 -29.98 -19.35
N ARG A 184 -4.99 -31.00 -20.09
CA ARG A 184 -3.62 -31.08 -20.64
C ARG A 184 -3.18 -29.83 -21.42
N TYR A 185 -4.09 -29.14 -22.10
CA TYR A 185 -3.77 -27.94 -22.87
C TYR A 185 -3.29 -26.76 -22.00
N PHE A 186 -3.69 -26.69 -20.72
CA PHE A 186 -3.18 -25.66 -19.79
C PHE A 186 -1.69 -25.87 -19.47
N HIS A 187 -1.24 -27.12 -19.37
CA HIS A 187 0.17 -27.43 -19.17
C HIS A 187 1.00 -27.11 -20.43
N ALA A 188 0.46 -27.35 -21.62
CA ALA A 188 1.11 -26.98 -22.87
C ALA A 188 1.33 -25.47 -22.96
N VAL A 189 0.33 -24.66 -22.60
CA VAL A 189 0.45 -23.19 -22.56
C VAL A 189 1.40 -22.73 -21.44
N GLY A 190 1.34 -23.34 -20.25
CA GLY A 190 2.24 -23.01 -19.14
C GLY A 190 3.72 -23.21 -19.49
N ASN A 191 4.03 -24.28 -20.23
CA ASN A 191 5.39 -24.55 -20.67
C ASN A 191 5.90 -23.56 -21.73
N ILE A 192 5.00 -22.91 -22.49
CA ILE A 192 5.38 -21.88 -23.48
C ILE A 192 5.76 -20.56 -22.82
N VAL A 193 5.19 -20.25 -21.64
CA VAL A 193 5.40 -18.98 -20.92
C VAL A 193 6.49 -19.09 -19.86
N SER A 194 7.08 -20.27 -19.70
CA SER A 194 8.13 -20.55 -18.69
C SER A 194 9.55 -20.52 -19.25
N ASP A 195 9.72 -20.20 -20.54
CA ASP A 195 10.98 -19.74 -21.17
C ASP A 195 11.06 -18.21 -21.12
#